data_AF-A0A529HEE5-F1
#
_entry.id   AF-A0A529HEE5-F1
#
_cell.length_a   1.000
_cell.length_b   1.000
_cell.length_c   1.000
_cell.angle_alpha   90.00
_cell.angle_beta   90.00
_cell.angle_gamma   90.00
#
_symmetry.space_group_name_H-M   'P 1'
#
loop_
_entity.id
_entity.type
_entity.pdbx_description
1 polymer ?
#
loop_
_entity_poly.entity_id
_entity_poly.type
_entity_poly.pdbx_seq_one_letter_code
_entity_poly.pdbx_strand_id
1 'polypeptide(L)' 'MSDYDQTRARLIDVELDESIGRSTPDVEHERAVAIFDLIEENSFQPVNDDGAGPYRLKLSLVDSRLVFAVARED' A
#
# COMPACT_ATOMS: atom_id res chain seq x y z
N MET A 1 13.68 -10.59 -22.65
CA MET A 1 13.10 -10.92 -21.34
C MET A 1 13.16 -9.66 -20.50
N SER A 2 12.10 -9.08 -19.98
CA SER A 2 10.83 -8.67 -20.57
C SER A 2 10.48 -7.36 -19.86
N ASP A 3 10.45 -6.23 -20.57
CA ASP A 3 10.19 -4.88 -20.04
C ASP A 3 8.80 -4.71 -19.36
N TYR A 4 7.97 -5.75 -19.41
CA TYR A 4 6.60 -5.79 -18.90
C TYR A 4 6.49 -5.88 -17.37
N ASP A 5 7.61 -6.18 -16.72
CA ASP A 5 7.68 -6.53 -15.31
C ASP A 5 7.68 -5.28 -14.40
N GLN A 6 8.35 -4.22 -14.86
CA GLN A 6 8.50 -2.99 -14.11
C GLN A 6 7.20 -2.17 -14.02
N THR A 7 6.26 -2.38 -14.94
CA THR A 7 4.95 -1.70 -14.92
C THR A 7 4.01 -2.24 -13.85
N ARG A 8 4.28 -3.47 -13.34
CA ARG A 8 3.43 -4.14 -12.35
C ARG A 8 3.93 -4.02 -10.91
N ALA A 9 5.17 -3.55 -10.72
CA ALA A 9 5.76 -3.28 -9.42
C ALA A 9 5.23 -1.99 -8.76
N ARG A 10 3.92 -1.98 -8.48
CA ARG A 10 3.23 -0.86 -7.81
C ARG A 10 2.23 -1.36 -6.79
N LEU A 11 1.98 -0.51 -5.80
CA LEU A 11 0.83 -0.67 -4.91
C LEU A 11 -0.42 -0.28 -5.69
N ILE A 12 -1.42 -1.14 -5.71
CA ILE A 12 -2.73 -0.84 -6.32
C ILE A 12 -3.81 -0.57 -5.28
N ASP A 13 -3.57 -0.98 -4.04
CA ASP A 13 -4.52 -0.88 -2.95
C ASP A 13 -3.75 -0.68 -1.65
N VAL A 14 -4.22 0.27 -0.84
CA VAL A 14 -3.69 0.52 0.49
C VAL A 14 -4.86 0.57 1.47
N GLU A 15 -5.01 -0.50 2.26
CA GLU A 15 -6.04 -0.59 3.29
C GLU A 15 -5.45 -0.21 4.66
N LEU A 16 -6.17 0.60 5.44
CA LEU A 16 -5.84 0.84 6.84
C LEU A 16 -6.84 0.14 7.73
N ASP A 17 -6.32 -0.58 8.70
CA ASP A 17 -7.13 -1.26 9.71
C ASP A 17 -7.75 -0.27 10.69
N GLU A 18 -8.89 -0.63 11.27
CA GLU A 18 -9.60 0.17 12.27
C GLU A 18 -8.75 0.52 13.50
N SER A 19 -7.70 -0.27 13.75
CA SER A 19 -6.70 -0.03 14.80
C SER A 19 -5.88 1.26 14.60
N ILE A 20 -5.75 1.76 13.36
CA ILE A 20 -5.07 3.04 13.07
C ILE A 20 -5.92 4.25 13.54
N GLY A 21 -7.18 4.00 13.91
CA GLY A 21 -8.06 4.99 14.54
C GLY A 21 -8.94 5.71 13.53
N ARG A 22 -10.27 5.60 13.69
CA ARG A 22 -11.22 6.46 12.99
C ARG A 22 -11.15 7.85 13.60
N SER A 23 -10.80 8.82 12.78
CA SER A 23 -10.68 10.21 13.21
C SER A 23 -11.76 11.07 12.56
N THR A 24 -11.80 12.34 12.94
CA THR A 24 -12.74 13.34 12.40
C THR A 24 -12.71 13.38 10.86
N PRO A 25 -13.79 13.84 10.20
CA PRO A 25 -13.89 13.88 8.74
C PRO A 25 -12.72 14.57 8.02
N ASP A 26 -12.08 15.59 8.62
CA ASP A 26 -10.85 16.19 8.10
C ASP A 26 -9.70 15.17 7.98
N VAL A 27 -9.49 14.34 9.00
CA VAL A 27 -8.42 13.34 9.01
C VAL A 27 -8.71 12.22 8.02
N GLU A 28 -9.98 11.87 7.80
CA GLU A 28 -10.35 10.93 6.72
C GLU A 28 -10.04 11.50 5.34
N HIS A 29 -10.15 12.82 5.16
CA HIS A 29 -9.81 13.49 3.91
C HIS A 29 -8.29 13.53 3.69
N GLU A 30 -7.52 13.96 4.70
CA GLU A 30 -6.04 13.93 4.65
C GLU A 30 -5.52 12.50 4.44
N ARG A 31 -6.17 11.51 5.07
CA ARG A 31 -5.91 10.07 4.86
C ARG A 31 -6.12 9.67 3.41
N ALA A 32 -7.27 10.00 2.84
CA ALA A 32 -7.60 9.58 1.47
C ALA A 32 -6.59 10.16 0.47
N VAL A 33 -6.18 11.41 0.69
CA VAL A 33 -5.12 12.06 -0.10
C VAL A 33 -3.79 11.34 0.09
N ALA A 34 -3.37 11.05 1.32
CA ALA A 34 -2.11 10.35 1.59
C ALA A 34 -2.09 8.92 1.02
N ILE A 35 -3.21 8.19 1.07
CA ILE A 35 -3.35 6.88 0.44
C ILE A 35 -3.22 6.99 -1.08
N PHE A 36 -3.89 7.97 -1.70
CA PHE A 36 -3.83 8.19 -3.14
C PHE A 36 -2.41 8.51 -3.60
N ASP A 37 -1.72 9.40 -2.88
CA ASP A 37 -0.33 9.78 -3.13
C ASP A 37 0.59 8.55 -3.05
N LEU A 38 0.39 7.70 -2.03
CA LEU A 38 1.09 6.42 -1.87
C LEU A 38 0.74 5.35 -2.92
N ILE A 39 -0.37 5.47 -3.65
CA ILE A 39 -0.71 4.53 -4.73
C ILE A 39 -0.22 5.05 -6.08
N GLU A 40 -0.31 6.36 -6.31
CA GLU A 40 0.10 6.99 -7.57
C GLU A 40 1.62 7.16 -7.69
N GLU A 41 2.32 7.53 -6.61
CA GLU A 41 3.76 7.82 -6.65
C GLU A 41 4.66 6.69 -6.12
N ASN A 42 4.09 5.59 -5.59
CA ASN A 42 4.91 4.54 -4.98
C ASN A 42 5.31 3.44 -5.98
N SER A 43 6.61 3.30 -6.19
CA SER A 43 7.19 2.12 -6.84
C SER A 43 7.50 1.07 -5.77
N PHE A 44 6.68 0.04 -5.70
CA PHE A 44 6.84 -1.05 -4.76
C PHE A 44 7.32 -2.30 -5.50
N GLN A 45 8.62 -2.56 -5.38
CA GLN A 45 9.26 -3.76 -5.92
C GLN A 45 9.97 -4.51 -4.79
N PRO A 46 9.48 -5.68 -4.36
CA PRO A 46 10.23 -6.54 -3.46
C PRO A 46 11.54 -6.96 -4.17
N VAL A 47 12.67 -6.86 -3.48
CA VAL A 47 14.01 -7.11 -4.06
C VAL A 47 14.19 -8.54 -4.61
N ASN A 48 13.36 -9.49 -4.17
CA ASN A 48 13.36 -10.89 -4.62
C ASN A 48 12.12 -11.28 -5.44
N ASP A 49 11.30 -10.32 -5.85
CA ASP A 49 10.16 -10.58 -6.72
C ASP A 49 10.44 -9.95 -8.09
N ASP A 50 10.35 -10.77 -9.13
CA ASP A 50 10.47 -10.40 -10.54
C ASP A 50 9.20 -9.63 -10.91
N GLY A 51 8.93 -8.50 -10.24
CA GLY A 51 7.87 -7.53 -10.58
C GLY A 51 6.47 -8.12 -10.85
N ALA A 52 6.16 -9.29 -10.29
CA ALA A 52 4.92 -10.03 -10.53
C ALA A 52 3.74 -9.45 -9.74
N GLY A 53 3.67 -8.12 -9.66
CA GLY A 53 2.54 -7.42 -9.08
C GLY A 53 1.27 -7.55 -9.93
N PRO A 54 0.15 -6.98 -9.45
CA PRO A 54 0.10 -5.85 -8.52
C PRO A 54 0.06 -6.19 -7.02
N TYR A 55 0.49 -5.24 -6.18
CA TYR A 55 0.60 -5.42 -4.73
C TYR A 55 -0.47 -4.65 -3.96
N ARG A 56 -0.95 -5.24 -2.87
CA ARG A 56 -1.87 -4.64 -1.91
C ARG A 56 -1.15 -4.47 -0.58
N LEU A 57 -1.21 -3.28 0.00
CA LEU A 57 -0.62 -2.96 1.28
C LEU A 57 -1.73 -2.79 2.32
N LYS A 58 -1.61 -3.48 3.45
CA LYS A 58 -2.48 -3.28 4.59
C LYS A 58 -1.66 -2.73 5.76
N LEU A 59 -2.04 -1.56 6.25
CA LEU A 59 -1.43 -0.88 7.38
C LEU A 59 -2.28 -1.10 8.63
N SER A 60 -1.67 -1.55 9.72
CA SER A 60 -2.37 -1.78 10.98
C SER A 60 -1.53 -1.29 12.16
N LEU A 61 -2.16 -0.75 13.19
CA LEU A 61 -1.46 -0.34 14.41
C LEU A 61 -1.63 -1.42 15.46
N VAL A 62 -0.55 -2.13 15.82
CA VAL A 62 -0.58 -3.17 16.86
C VAL A 62 0.45 -2.81 17.91
N ASP A 63 0.03 -2.61 19.16
CA ASP A 63 0.93 -2.32 20.28
C ASP A 63 1.85 -1.10 20.02
N SER A 64 1.27 -0.02 19.48
CA SER A 64 1.99 1.19 19.04
C SER A 64 3.05 0.96 17.94
N ARG A 65 2.97 -0.16 17.22
CA ARG A 65 3.82 -0.48 16.07
C ARG A 65 2.98 -0.45 14.80
N LEU A 66 3.53 0.17 13.76
CA LEU A 66 2.93 0.15 12.43
C LEU A 66 3.30 -1.18 11.76
N VAL A 67 2.30 -1.99 11.47
CA VAL A 67 2.43 -3.26 10.77
C VAL A 67 2.10 -3.04 9.30
N PHE A 68 3.03 -3.45 8.43
CA PHE A 68 2.89 -3.39 6.98
C PHE A 68 2.67 -4.82 6.47
N ALA A 69 1.45 -5.16 6.11
CA ALA A 69 1.10 -6.43 5.51
C ALA A 69 1.02 -6.27 4.00
N VAL A 70 1.96 -6.82 3.26
CA VAL A 70 1.99 -6.76 1.80
C VAL A 70 1.50 -8.09 1.23
N ALA A 71 0.50 -8.02 0.36
CA ALA A 71 -0.06 -9.16 -0.36
C ALA A 71 -0.04 -8.91 -1.87
N ARG A 72 -0.09 -9.98 -2.67
CA ARG A 72 -0.31 -9.88 -4.12
C ARG A 72 -1.81 -9.96 -4.42
N GLU A 73 -2.24 -9.26 -5.46
CA GLU A 73 -3.51 -9.53 -6.13
C GLU A 73 -3.25 -10.70 -7.08
N ASP A 74 -3.70 -11.91 -6.70
CA ASP A 74 -3.58 -13.13 -7.51
C ASP A 74 -4.35 -13.01 -8.84
#